data_AF-A0A6G1S3C7-F1
#
_entry.id   AF-A0A6G1S3C7-F1
#
_cell.length_a   1.000
_cell.length_b   1.000
_cell.length_c   1.000
_cell.angle_alpha   90.00
_cell.angle_beta   90.00
_cell.angle_gamma   90.00
#
_symmetry.space_group_name_H-M   'P 1'
#
loop_
_entity.id
_entity.type
_entity.pdbx_description
1 polymer ?
#
loop_
_entity_poly.entity_id
_entity_poly.type
_entity_poly.pdbx_seq_one_letter_code
_entity_poly.pdbx_strand_id
1 'polypeptide(L)'
;MFNTSTQRKHWIYPSVDELDRLRANANAKFANSGKIPQDLLLTPKDESYLIRKNLVRLREFCKKFQPVMRNSVIATAFIYMKRFYLNQSCMEYNPRDICVTCAYLACKVDEFNVSIDQFIKNVQGDCRKAQKTVLSNEMLLMKKMQFHLTVHLPFRAVEGFYIDIRARYPPARDKTSQIAEGVEDYLEKSMYTDACFLYSPSQIALAAVVYGAEKQGIDLSSYLSDILFVDDPEALDYFQVAANEMKSLIDKDLQNSPGKETIKRIEKKLQEIMTPQQNE
;
A
#
# COMPACT_ATOMS: atom_id res chain seq x y z
N MET A 1 -5.91 6.25 -17.97
CA MET A 1 -6.35 7.35 -17.07
C MET A 1 -7.06 6.75 -15.86
N PHE A 2 -6.90 7.30 -14.66
CA PHE A 2 -7.52 6.74 -13.44
C PHE A 2 -9.05 6.63 -13.54
N ASN A 3 -9.72 7.63 -14.12
CA ASN A 3 -11.19 7.70 -14.18
C ASN A 3 -11.86 6.55 -14.94
N THR A 4 -11.15 5.89 -15.85
CA THR A 4 -11.66 4.73 -16.60
C THR A 4 -11.01 3.41 -16.18
N SER A 5 -10.13 3.45 -15.17
CA SER A 5 -9.29 2.32 -14.75
C SER A 5 -10.06 1.26 -13.96
N THR A 6 -9.51 0.05 -13.94
CA THR A 6 -9.97 -1.03 -13.06
C THR A 6 -9.76 -0.71 -11.58
N GLN A 7 -8.74 0.10 -11.24
CA GLN A 7 -8.54 0.58 -9.87
C GLN A 7 -9.75 1.39 -9.39
N ARG A 8 -10.20 2.37 -10.16
CA ARG A 8 -11.38 3.17 -9.79
C ARG A 8 -12.65 2.31 -9.69
N LYS A 9 -12.82 1.36 -10.61
CA LYS A 9 -14.05 0.53 -10.69
C LYS A 9 -14.15 -0.57 -9.64
N HIS A 10 -13.02 -1.13 -9.21
CA HIS A 10 -13.01 -2.38 -8.42
C HIS A 10 -12.17 -2.31 -7.15
N TRP A 11 -11.38 -1.25 -6.96
CA TRP A 11 -10.43 -1.14 -5.85
C TRP A 11 -10.53 0.20 -5.12
N ILE A 12 -11.62 0.94 -5.31
CA ILE A 12 -12.00 2.08 -4.49
C ILE A 12 -13.30 1.72 -3.79
N TYR A 13 -13.29 1.83 -2.46
CA TYR A 13 -14.35 1.42 -1.56
C TYR A 13 -14.88 2.64 -0.81
N PRO A 14 -16.17 2.65 -0.44
CA PRO A 14 -16.83 3.80 0.17
C PRO A 14 -16.40 4.05 1.62
N SER A 15 -15.94 3.03 2.36
CA SER A 15 -15.59 3.18 3.77
C SER A 15 -14.57 2.16 4.27
N VAL A 16 -13.96 2.47 5.42
CA VAL A 16 -13.07 1.55 6.15
C VAL A 16 -13.83 0.31 6.62
N ASP A 17 -15.09 0.46 7.03
CA ASP A 17 -15.94 -0.64 7.50
C ASP A 17 -16.14 -1.72 6.43
N GLU A 18 -16.25 -1.31 5.15
CA GLU A 18 -16.34 -2.27 4.04
C GLU A 18 -15.04 -3.06 3.89
N LEU A 19 -13.88 -2.41 4.01
CA LEU A 19 -12.58 -3.07 3.94
C LEU A 19 -12.41 -4.07 5.09
N ASP A 20 -12.80 -3.68 6.30
CA ASP A 20 -12.73 -4.54 7.48
C ASP A 20 -13.69 -5.73 7.37
N ARG A 21 -14.87 -5.53 6.78
CA ARG A 21 -15.80 -6.62 6.45
C ARG A 21 -15.20 -7.59 5.44
N LEU A 22 -14.54 -7.12 4.39
CA LEU A 22 -13.89 -7.99 3.39
C LEU A 22 -12.80 -8.85 4.03
N ARG A 23 -11.96 -8.26 4.89
CA ARG A 23 -10.92 -8.98 5.65
C ARG A 23 -11.52 -9.99 6.62
N ALA A 24 -12.56 -9.61 7.36
CA ALA A 24 -13.26 -10.50 8.27
C ALA A 24 -13.89 -11.68 7.53
N ASN A 25 -14.48 -11.44 6.35
CA ASN A 25 -15.03 -12.50 5.51
C ASN A 25 -13.93 -13.45 4.99
N ALA A 26 -12.78 -12.93 4.58
CA ALA A 26 -11.64 -13.73 4.14
C ALA A 26 -11.11 -14.63 5.27
N ASN A 27 -10.96 -14.06 6.46
CA ASN A 27 -10.56 -14.78 7.66
C ASN A 27 -11.59 -15.87 8.05
N ALA A 28 -12.88 -15.52 8.10
CA ALA A 28 -13.96 -16.45 8.42
C ALA A 28 -14.06 -17.59 7.41
N LYS A 29 -13.87 -17.30 6.12
CA LYS A 29 -13.85 -18.33 5.06
C LYS A 29 -12.78 -19.39 5.31
N PHE A 30 -11.58 -18.98 5.75
CA PHE A 30 -10.53 -19.92 6.11
C PHE A 30 -10.85 -20.65 7.41
N ALA A 31 -11.30 -19.94 8.45
CA ALA A 31 -11.66 -20.54 9.74
C ALA A 31 -12.73 -21.64 9.59
N ASN A 32 -13.74 -21.40 8.75
CA ASN A 32 -14.82 -22.34 8.48
C ASN A 32 -14.39 -23.56 7.65
N SER A 33 -13.16 -23.61 7.14
CA SER A 33 -12.64 -24.80 6.44
C SER A 33 -12.44 -25.99 7.38
N GLY A 34 -12.44 -25.78 8.71
CA GLY A 34 -12.29 -26.83 9.72
C GLY A 34 -10.89 -27.47 9.77
N LYS A 35 -9.93 -26.95 9.00
CA LYS A 35 -8.59 -27.53 8.88
C LYS A 35 -7.70 -27.30 10.11
N ILE A 36 -8.00 -26.30 10.92
CA ILE A 36 -7.13 -25.79 11.99
C ILE A 36 -7.94 -25.65 13.30
N PRO A 37 -7.37 -26.04 14.45
CA PRO A 37 -7.98 -25.82 15.77
C PRO A 37 -8.29 -24.34 16.06
N GLN A 38 -9.42 -24.08 16.72
CA GLN A 38 -9.93 -22.71 16.93
C GLN A 38 -9.00 -21.83 17.77
N ASP A 39 -8.23 -22.42 18.69
CA ASP A 39 -7.25 -21.75 19.53
C ASP A 39 -6.00 -21.28 18.75
N LEU A 40 -5.69 -21.92 17.63
CA LEU A 40 -4.58 -21.57 16.74
C LEU A 40 -4.96 -20.53 15.68
N LEU A 41 -6.24 -20.34 15.40
CA LEU A 41 -6.70 -19.37 14.40
C LEU A 41 -6.24 -17.95 14.74
N LEU A 42 -5.90 -17.20 13.68
CA LEU A 42 -5.58 -15.79 13.74
C LEU A 42 -6.86 -14.97 13.64
N THR A 43 -6.96 -13.90 14.43
CA THR A 43 -8.03 -12.92 14.27
C THR A 43 -7.76 -11.98 13.08
N PRO A 44 -8.76 -11.28 12.53
CA PRO A 44 -8.53 -10.27 11.49
C PRO A 44 -7.51 -9.20 11.90
N LYS A 45 -7.45 -8.87 13.20
CA LYS A 45 -6.47 -7.95 13.76
C LYS A 45 -5.06 -8.53 13.82
N ASP A 46 -4.92 -9.82 14.13
CA ASP A 46 -3.62 -10.50 14.05
C ASP A 46 -3.11 -10.53 12.60
N GLU A 47 -4.00 -10.77 11.64
CA GLU A 47 -3.66 -10.71 10.22
C GLU A 47 -3.24 -9.31 9.77
N SER A 48 -3.93 -8.25 10.20
CA SER A 48 -3.55 -6.87 9.85
C SER A 48 -2.15 -6.52 10.38
N TYR A 49 -1.79 -6.98 11.58
CA TYR A 49 -0.45 -6.84 12.13
C TYR A 49 0.63 -7.59 11.33
N LEU A 50 0.33 -8.81 10.87
CA LEU A 50 1.23 -9.57 10.00
C LEU A 50 1.42 -8.88 8.66
N ILE A 51 0.35 -8.39 8.04
CA ILE A 51 0.41 -7.67 6.76
C ILE A 51 1.25 -6.41 6.93
N ARG A 52 0.96 -5.59 7.96
CA ARG A 52 1.70 -4.36 8.26
C ARG A 52 3.19 -4.63 8.46
N LYS A 53 3.55 -5.67 9.22
CA LYS A 53 4.94 -6.09 9.42
C LYS A 53 5.61 -6.49 8.10
N ASN A 54 4.92 -7.24 7.25
CA ASN A 54 5.49 -7.69 5.98
C ASN A 54 5.57 -6.56 4.95
N LEU A 55 4.73 -5.52 5.03
CA LEU A 55 4.92 -4.27 4.27
C LEU A 55 6.20 -3.53 4.70
N VAL A 56 6.52 -3.48 6.00
CA VAL A 56 7.81 -2.92 6.46
C VAL A 56 8.98 -3.72 5.88
N ARG A 57 8.92 -5.05 5.97
CA ARG A 57 9.93 -5.94 5.37
C ARG A 57 10.03 -5.75 3.85
N LEU A 58 8.91 -5.57 3.16
CA LEU A 58 8.86 -5.29 1.72
C LEU A 58 9.64 -4.02 1.39
N ARG A 59 9.38 -2.93 2.12
CA ARG A 59 10.10 -1.67 1.93
C ARG A 59 11.59 -1.81 2.19
N GLU A 60 11.98 -2.47 3.27
CA GLU A 60 13.39 -2.71 3.59
C GLU A 60 14.09 -3.54 2.51
N PHE A 61 13.41 -4.58 2.01
CA PHE A 61 13.87 -5.40 0.89
C PHE A 61 14.07 -4.54 -0.37
N CYS A 62 13.04 -3.78 -0.78
CA CYS A 62 13.10 -2.94 -1.97
C CYS A 62 14.15 -1.82 -1.86
N LYS A 63 14.33 -1.22 -0.67
CA LYS A 63 15.35 -0.18 -0.44
C LYS A 63 16.78 -0.71 -0.55
N LYS A 64 17.02 -1.96 -0.14
CA LYS A 64 18.33 -2.62 -0.22
C LYS A 64 18.55 -3.34 -1.55
N PHE A 65 17.52 -3.44 -2.38
CA PHE A 65 17.55 -4.17 -3.63
C PHE A 65 18.55 -3.55 -4.62
N GLN A 66 19.32 -4.42 -5.27
CA GLN A 66 20.26 -4.05 -6.34
C GLN A 66 19.85 -4.74 -7.63
N PRO A 67 19.58 -4.00 -8.72
CA PRO A 67 19.74 -2.54 -8.91
C PRO A 67 18.70 -1.69 -8.17
N VAL A 68 18.97 -0.40 -7.94
CA VAL A 68 18.08 0.49 -7.17
C VAL A 68 16.65 0.48 -7.72
N MET A 69 15.70 0.06 -6.89
CA MET A 69 14.28 -0.02 -7.25
C MET A 69 13.61 1.35 -7.18
N ARG A 70 12.85 1.72 -8.23
CA ARG A 70 12.09 2.98 -8.27
C ARG A 70 10.95 2.96 -7.25
N ASN A 71 10.63 4.10 -6.66
CA ASN A 71 9.52 4.25 -5.71
C ASN A 71 8.16 3.80 -6.30
N SER A 72 7.96 3.93 -7.61
CA SER A 72 6.74 3.44 -8.28
C SER A 72 6.58 1.93 -8.09
N VAL A 73 7.65 1.16 -8.32
CA VAL A 73 7.66 -0.30 -8.21
C VAL A 73 7.36 -0.73 -6.78
N ILE A 74 7.94 -0.03 -5.80
CA ILE A 74 7.72 -0.29 -4.37
C ILE A 74 6.25 -0.05 -4.01
N ALA A 75 5.69 1.08 -4.43
CA ALA A 75 4.29 1.42 -4.15
C ALA A 75 3.30 0.47 -4.85
N THR A 76 3.61 0.05 -6.09
CA THR A 76 2.84 -0.98 -6.81
C THR A 76 2.86 -2.31 -6.04
N ALA A 77 4.02 -2.75 -5.55
CA ALA A 77 4.14 -3.98 -4.76
C ALA A 77 3.35 -3.91 -3.44
N PHE A 78 3.36 -2.75 -2.77
CA PHE A 78 2.55 -2.47 -1.59
C PHE A 78 1.05 -2.65 -1.89
N ILE A 79 0.58 -2.04 -2.98
CA ILE A 79 -0.82 -2.11 -3.39
C ILE A 79 -1.20 -3.55 -3.77
N TYR A 80 -0.34 -4.30 -4.45
CA TYR A 80 -0.61 -5.73 -4.73
C TYR A 80 -0.76 -6.55 -3.47
N MET A 81 0.13 -6.39 -2.49
CA MET A 81 0.02 -7.09 -1.22
C MET A 81 -1.28 -6.73 -0.50
N LYS A 82 -1.65 -5.45 -0.47
CA LYS A 82 -2.91 -5.01 0.13
C LYS A 82 -4.14 -5.56 -0.61
N ARG A 83 -4.14 -5.53 -1.94
CA ARG A 83 -5.25 -6.06 -2.78
C ARG A 83 -5.45 -7.54 -2.55
N PHE A 84 -4.35 -8.30 -2.48
CA PHE A 84 -4.38 -9.73 -2.23
C PHE A 84 -5.01 -10.05 -0.87
N TYR A 85 -4.51 -9.44 0.21
CA TYR A 85 -4.97 -9.71 1.57
C TYR A 85 -6.29 -9.01 1.96
N LEU A 86 -6.91 -8.26 1.05
CA LEU A 86 -8.27 -7.79 1.26
C LEU A 86 -9.29 -8.94 1.21
N ASN A 87 -9.00 -9.98 0.40
CA ASN A 87 -9.91 -11.11 0.18
C ASN A 87 -9.29 -12.48 0.48
N GLN A 88 -8.02 -12.54 0.85
CA GLN A 88 -7.29 -13.77 1.19
C GLN A 88 -6.79 -13.72 2.64
N SER A 89 -6.72 -14.86 3.32
CA SER A 89 -6.19 -14.95 4.69
C SER A 89 -4.68 -15.20 4.71
N CYS A 90 -4.00 -14.60 5.69
CA CYS A 90 -2.61 -14.91 6.03
C CYS A 90 -2.38 -16.38 6.40
N MET A 91 -3.42 -17.07 6.87
CA MET A 91 -3.36 -18.49 7.26
C MET A 91 -3.41 -19.45 6.06
N GLU A 92 -3.85 -18.98 4.89
CA GLU A 92 -3.85 -19.75 3.65
C GLU A 92 -2.60 -19.45 2.81
N TYR A 93 -2.16 -18.20 2.79
CA TYR A 93 -1.00 -17.77 2.01
C TYR A 93 -0.04 -17.00 2.89
N ASN A 94 1.19 -17.51 3.02
CA ASN A 94 2.21 -16.89 3.86
C ASN A 94 2.57 -15.47 3.36
N PRO A 95 2.36 -14.42 4.18
CA PRO A 95 2.68 -13.04 3.79
C PRO A 95 4.13 -12.79 3.41
N ARG A 96 5.08 -13.59 3.91
CA ARG A 96 6.49 -13.49 3.54
C ARG A 96 6.71 -13.86 2.07
N ASP A 97 6.06 -14.93 1.62
CA ASP A 97 6.21 -15.46 0.26
C ASP A 97 5.46 -14.60 -0.76
N ILE A 98 4.23 -14.17 -0.39
CA ILE A 98 3.44 -13.25 -1.20
C ILE A 98 4.14 -11.89 -1.33
N CYS A 99 4.76 -11.38 -0.26
CA CYS A 99 5.51 -10.12 -0.28
C CYS A 99 6.61 -10.10 -1.34
N VAL A 100 7.46 -11.14 -1.38
CA VAL A 100 8.52 -11.26 -2.38
C VAL A 100 7.94 -11.41 -3.80
N THR A 101 6.84 -12.16 -3.93
CA THR A 101 6.14 -12.34 -5.22
C THR A 101 5.53 -11.02 -5.72
N CYS A 102 4.95 -10.21 -4.83
CA CYS A 102 4.42 -8.88 -5.16
C CYS A 102 5.52 -7.95 -5.67
N ALA A 103 6.69 -7.94 -5.03
CA ALA A 103 7.83 -7.16 -5.50
C ALA A 103 8.28 -7.59 -6.90
N TYR A 104 8.39 -8.90 -7.15
CA TYR A 104 8.79 -9.43 -8.45
C TYR A 104 7.76 -9.09 -9.54
N LEU A 105 6.47 -9.30 -9.27
CA LEU A 105 5.40 -8.96 -10.22
C LEU A 105 5.35 -7.46 -10.52
N ALA A 106 5.51 -6.62 -9.50
CA ALA A 106 5.58 -5.16 -9.67
C ALA A 106 6.76 -4.76 -10.56
N CYS A 107 7.92 -5.42 -10.44
CA CYS A 107 9.05 -5.17 -11.33
C CYS A 107 8.68 -5.40 -12.80
N LYS A 108 7.94 -6.49 -13.10
CA LYS A 108 7.52 -6.78 -14.48
C LYS A 108 6.51 -5.75 -15.00
N VAL A 109 5.50 -5.42 -14.20
CA VAL A 109 4.40 -4.54 -14.61
C VAL A 109 4.87 -3.09 -14.82
N ASP A 110 5.78 -2.61 -13.97
CA ASP A 110 6.38 -1.28 -14.10
C ASP A 110 7.56 -1.25 -15.10
N GLU A 111 7.83 -2.34 -15.81
CA GLU A 111 8.95 -2.47 -16.76
C GLU A 111 10.33 -2.22 -16.13
N PHE A 112 10.48 -2.56 -14.84
CA PHE A 112 11.77 -2.61 -14.16
C PHE A 112 12.47 -3.93 -14.50
N ASN A 113 13.28 -3.90 -15.55
CA ASN A 113 13.86 -5.08 -16.17
C ASN A 113 14.90 -5.76 -15.27
N VAL A 114 14.48 -6.84 -14.58
CA VAL A 114 15.33 -7.66 -13.71
C VAL A 114 14.98 -9.13 -13.96
N SER A 115 16.00 -9.96 -14.22
CA SER A 115 15.79 -11.40 -14.36
C SER A 115 15.42 -12.04 -13.02
N ILE A 116 14.76 -13.20 -13.05
CA ILE A 116 14.44 -13.92 -11.81
C ILE A 116 15.71 -14.26 -11.01
N ASP A 117 16.80 -14.63 -11.69
CA ASP A 117 18.07 -14.98 -11.01
C ASP A 117 18.69 -13.76 -10.33
N GLN A 118 18.61 -12.58 -10.95
CA GLN A 118 19.09 -11.34 -10.35
C GLN A 118 18.18 -10.89 -9.19
N PHE A 119 16.87 -11.06 -9.34
CA PHE A 119 15.92 -10.74 -8.29
C PHE A 119 16.15 -11.59 -7.04
N ILE A 120 16.29 -12.91 -7.21
CA ILE A 120 16.43 -13.85 -6.10
C ILE A 120 17.77 -13.70 -5.36
N LYS A 121 18.84 -13.24 -6.02
CA LYS A 121 20.12 -12.89 -5.35
C LYS A 121 19.96 -11.84 -4.24
N ASN A 122 18.91 -11.02 -4.30
CA ASN A 122 18.60 -10.03 -3.27
C ASN A 122 17.76 -10.62 -2.12
N VAL A 123 17.23 -11.84 -2.27
CA VAL A 123 16.40 -12.50 -1.25
C VAL A 123 17.32 -13.21 -0.24
N GLN A 124 17.09 -12.98 1.04
CA GLN A 124 17.83 -13.64 2.11
C GLN A 124 17.34 -15.09 2.29
N GLY A 125 18.29 -16.04 2.33
CA GLY A 125 18.01 -17.46 2.61
C GLY A 125 18.19 -18.35 1.38
N ASP A 126 17.39 -19.42 1.31
CA ASP A 126 17.46 -20.38 0.20
C ASP A 126 16.86 -19.78 -1.08
N CYS A 127 17.77 -19.33 -1.95
CA CYS A 127 17.47 -18.76 -3.25
C CYS A 127 16.65 -19.73 -4.14
N ARG A 128 16.94 -21.03 -4.13
CA ARG A 128 16.23 -21.99 -5.00
C ARG A 128 14.79 -22.17 -4.57
N LYS A 129 14.56 -22.28 -3.26
CA LYS A 129 13.21 -22.34 -2.69
C LYS A 129 12.45 -21.05 -3.01
N ALA A 130 13.07 -19.89 -2.78
CA ALA A 130 12.47 -18.59 -3.07
C ALA A 130 12.08 -18.44 -4.55
N GLN A 131 12.96 -18.85 -5.48
CA GLN A 131 12.67 -18.84 -6.91
C GLN A 131 11.45 -19.68 -7.27
N LYS A 132 11.39 -20.92 -6.76
CA LYS A 132 10.24 -21.81 -6.99
C LYS A 132 8.94 -21.19 -6.46
N THR A 133 8.98 -20.65 -5.24
CA THR A 133 7.83 -20.01 -4.59
C THR A 133 7.34 -18.78 -5.35
N VAL A 134 8.25 -17.90 -5.79
CA VAL A 134 7.89 -16.71 -6.57
C VAL A 134 7.21 -17.10 -7.87
N LEU A 135 7.78 -18.07 -8.60
CA LEU A 135 7.21 -18.52 -9.88
C LEU A 135 5.87 -19.25 -9.70
N SER A 136 5.70 -20.05 -8.63
CA SER A 136 4.43 -20.73 -8.36
C SER A 136 3.33 -19.75 -7.95
N ASN A 137 3.66 -18.74 -7.15
CA ASN A 137 2.70 -17.78 -6.63
C ASN A 137 2.35 -16.66 -7.62
N GLU A 138 3.14 -16.46 -8.68
CA GLU A 138 2.93 -15.36 -9.62
C GLU A 138 1.54 -15.43 -10.27
N MET A 139 1.19 -16.57 -10.86
CA MET A 139 -0.12 -16.76 -11.51
C MET A 139 -1.26 -16.69 -10.49
N LEU A 140 -1.04 -17.22 -9.29
CA LEU A 140 -2.00 -17.16 -8.19
C LEU A 140 -2.28 -15.70 -7.80
N LEU A 141 -1.24 -14.90 -7.59
CA LEU A 141 -1.33 -13.48 -7.23
C LEU A 141 -2.13 -12.71 -8.28
N MET A 142 -1.82 -12.90 -9.57
CA MET A 142 -2.55 -12.26 -10.67
C MET A 142 -4.04 -12.65 -10.65
N LYS A 143 -4.36 -13.94 -10.48
CA LYS A 143 -5.75 -14.43 -10.41
C LYS A 143 -6.51 -13.84 -9.23
N LYS A 144 -5.92 -13.80 -8.03
CA LYS A 144 -6.57 -13.27 -6.82
C LYS A 144 -6.78 -11.75 -6.89
N MET A 145 -5.94 -11.04 -7.64
CA MET A 145 -6.15 -9.62 -7.97
C MET A 145 -7.01 -9.40 -9.22
N GLN A 146 -7.70 -10.44 -9.71
CA GLN A 146 -8.58 -10.38 -10.88
C GLN A 146 -7.88 -9.84 -12.14
N PHE A 147 -6.57 -10.05 -12.26
CA PHE A 147 -5.72 -9.50 -13.33
C PHE A 147 -5.75 -7.97 -13.46
N HIS A 148 -6.19 -7.26 -12.42
CA HIS A 148 -6.14 -5.80 -12.34
C HIS A 148 -4.72 -5.34 -11.95
N LEU A 149 -3.77 -5.48 -12.87
CA LEU A 149 -2.35 -5.24 -12.60
C LEU A 149 -1.96 -3.76 -12.67
N THR A 150 -2.64 -2.95 -13.47
CA THR A 150 -2.35 -1.52 -13.55
C THR A 150 -2.70 -0.82 -12.22
N VAL A 151 -1.73 -0.11 -11.66
CA VAL A 151 -1.88 0.68 -10.45
C VAL A 151 -1.56 2.14 -10.76
N HIS A 152 -2.49 3.03 -10.42
CA HIS A 152 -2.30 4.47 -10.48
C HIS A 152 -1.78 4.96 -9.12
N LEU A 153 -0.61 5.61 -9.16
CA LEU A 153 0.13 6.08 -7.99
C LEU A 153 0.09 7.61 -7.89
N PRO A 154 0.20 8.18 -6.68
CA PRO A 154 0.08 9.63 -6.47
C PRO A 154 1.28 10.43 -7.02
N PHE A 155 2.43 9.80 -7.25
CA PHE A 155 3.67 10.47 -7.64
C PHE A 155 3.52 11.38 -8.87
N ARG A 156 2.84 10.91 -9.92
CA ARG A 156 2.61 11.72 -11.12
C ARG A 156 1.69 12.93 -10.86
N ALA A 157 0.73 12.79 -9.96
CA ALA A 157 -0.18 13.87 -9.61
C ALA A 157 0.55 14.94 -8.76
N VAL A 158 1.46 14.53 -7.88
CA VAL A 158 2.34 15.45 -7.13
C VAL A 158 3.15 16.33 -8.09
N GLU A 159 3.81 15.74 -9.08
CA GLU A 159 4.55 16.52 -10.09
C GLU A 159 3.64 17.49 -10.85
N GLY A 160 2.41 17.04 -11.18
CA GLY A 160 1.39 17.91 -11.78
C GLY A 160 1.05 19.11 -10.89
N PHE A 161 0.83 18.91 -9.60
CA PHE A 161 0.57 20.00 -8.66
C PHE A 161 1.78 20.92 -8.48
N TYR A 162 3.01 20.40 -8.49
CA TYR A 162 4.19 21.26 -8.44
C TYR A 162 4.32 22.16 -9.66
N ILE A 163 4.10 21.62 -10.86
CA ILE A 163 4.10 22.40 -12.10
C ILE A 163 3.01 23.47 -12.03
N ASP A 164 1.83 23.10 -11.56
CA ASP A 164 0.67 23.98 -11.49
C ASP A 164 0.87 25.13 -10.48
N ILE A 165 1.37 24.82 -9.28
CA ILE A 165 1.73 25.83 -8.26
C ILE A 165 2.80 26.77 -8.81
N ARG A 166 3.85 26.24 -9.47
CA ARG A 166 4.91 27.06 -10.10
C ARG A 166 4.37 28.01 -11.17
N ALA A 167 3.35 27.58 -11.91
CA ALA A 167 2.78 28.34 -13.01
C ALA A 167 1.73 29.37 -12.55
N ARG A 168 0.85 28.99 -11.62
CA ARG A 168 -0.37 29.74 -11.28
C ARG A 168 -0.34 30.40 -9.91
N TYR A 169 0.55 30.02 -8.99
CA TYR A 169 0.56 30.53 -7.62
C TYR A 169 1.89 31.20 -7.22
N PRO A 170 2.05 32.51 -7.51
CA PRO A 170 3.27 33.26 -7.20
C PRO A 170 3.80 33.13 -5.75
N PRO A 171 2.96 33.13 -4.69
CA PRO A 171 3.45 33.06 -3.30
C PRO A 171 4.26 31.80 -2.93
N ALA A 172 4.06 30.69 -3.65
CA ALA A 172 4.77 29.42 -3.42
C ALA A 172 5.53 28.90 -4.64
N ARG A 173 5.67 29.71 -5.70
CA ARG A 173 6.32 29.33 -6.97
C ARG A 173 7.69 28.67 -6.75
N ASP A 174 8.58 29.33 -6.02
CA ASP A 174 9.95 28.85 -5.78
C ASP A 174 10.10 27.99 -4.52
N LYS A 175 8.98 27.67 -3.84
CA LYS A 175 8.98 26.92 -2.57
C LYS A 175 8.66 25.44 -2.72
N THR A 176 8.32 24.98 -3.92
CA THR A 176 7.99 23.57 -4.20
C THR A 176 9.12 22.58 -3.86
N SER A 177 10.38 23.00 -3.90
CA SER A 177 11.50 22.15 -3.44
C SER A 177 11.54 21.99 -1.92
N GLN A 178 11.03 22.98 -1.15
CA GLN A 178 11.02 22.96 0.31
C GLN A 178 9.94 22.02 0.85
N ILE A 179 8.82 21.87 0.13
CA ILE A 179 7.72 20.99 0.53
C ILE A 179 7.99 19.52 0.18
N ALA A 180 8.92 19.24 -0.73
CA ALA A 180 9.17 17.91 -1.28
C ALA A 180 9.43 16.83 -0.21
N GLU A 181 10.25 17.13 0.79
CA GLU A 181 10.52 16.20 1.89
C GLU A 181 9.25 15.87 2.69
N GLY A 182 8.40 16.88 2.94
CA GLY A 182 7.12 16.68 3.64
C GLY A 182 6.13 15.86 2.81
N VAL A 183 6.12 16.06 1.49
CA VAL A 183 5.31 15.27 0.56
C VAL A 183 5.77 13.82 0.53
N GLU A 184 7.06 13.56 0.40
CA GLU A 184 7.62 12.21 0.41
C GLU A 184 7.31 11.47 1.72
N ASP A 185 7.49 12.14 2.87
CA ASP A 185 7.16 11.61 4.19
C ASP A 185 5.67 11.26 4.31
N TYR A 186 4.77 12.14 3.84
CA TYR A 186 3.33 11.89 3.85
C TYR A 186 2.94 10.71 2.95
N LEU A 187 3.44 10.71 1.70
CA LEU A 187 3.16 9.63 0.75
C LEU A 187 3.65 8.29 1.31
N GLU A 188 4.83 8.27 1.91
CA GLU A 188 5.35 7.07 2.54
C GLU A 188 4.46 6.54 3.67
N LYS A 189 4.04 7.42 4.58
CA LYS A 189 3.12 7.06 5.66
C LYS A 189 1.78 6.58 5.13
N SER A 190 1.24 7.25 4.11
CA SER A 190 -0.03 6.89 3.49
C SER A 190 -0.03 5.50 2.86
N MET A 191 1.11 5.02 2.36
CA MET A 191 1.23 3.67 1.78
C MET A 191 0.98 2.56 2.81
N TYR A 192 1.19 2.83 4.10
CA TYR A 192 0.90 1.87 5.16
C TYR A 192 -0.58 1.81 5.55
N THR A 193 -1.35 2.85 5.24
CA THR A 193 -2.78 2.94 5.56
C THR A 193 -3.67 2.50 4.40
N ASP A 194 -4.97 2.38 4.64
CA ASP A 194 -5.94 2.00 3.60
C ASP A 194 -6.35 3.16 2.68
N ALA A 195 -5.66 4.31 2.75
CA ALA A 195 -5.94 5.46 1.89
C ALA A 195 -5.97 5.10 0.39
N CYS A 196 -5.11 4.17 -0.05
CA CYS A 196 -5.07 3.69 -1.45
C CYS A 196 -6.34 2.98 -1.95
N PHE A 197 -7.23 2.58 -1.03
CA PHE A 197 -8.52 1.96 -1.32
C PHE A 197 -9.70 2.90 -1.12
N LEU A 198 -9.49 4.08 -0.54
CA LEU A 198 -10.57 5.01 -0.19
C LEU A 198 -10.52 6.26 -1.07
N TYR A 199 -9.32 6.67 -1.47
CA TYR A 199 -9.08 7.92 -2.16
C TYR A 199 -8.38 7.72 -3.49
N SER A 200 -8.67 8.62 -4.43
CA SER A 200 -7.97 8.67 -5.71
C SER A 200 -6.50 9.09 -5.51
N PRO A 201 -5.60 8.68 -6.42
CA PRO A 201 -4.19 9.09 -6.36
C PRO A 201 -4.02 10.62 -6.37
N SER A 202 -4.90 11.35 -7.05
CA SER A 202 -4.87 12.82 -7.08
C SER A 202 -5.25 13.44 -5.74
N GLN A 203 -6.24 12.88 -5.03
CA GLN A 203 -6.59 13.34 -3.67
C GLN A 203 -5.46 13.07 -2.68
N ILE A 204 -4.86 11.87 -2.73
CA ILE A 204 -3.71 11.52 -1.88
C ILE A 204 -2.54 12.46 -2.18
N ALA A 205 -2.27 12.73 -3.46
CA ALA A 205 -1.21 13.66 -3.87
C ALA A 205 -1.46 15.09 -3.39
N LEU A 206 -2.69 15.61 -3.53
CA LEU A 206 -3.01 16.97 -3.09
C LEU A 206 -2.92 17.09 -1.56
N ALA A 207 -3.41 16.10 -0.81
CA ALA A 207 -3.28 16.06 0.63
C ALA A 207 -1.80 16.02 1.07
N ALA A 208 -0.95 15.28 0.35
CA ALA A 208 0.49 15.28 0.60
C ALA A 208 1.12 16.65 0.36
N VAL A 209 0.76 17.33 -0.74
CA VAL A 209 1.26 18.69 -1.07
C VAL A 209 0.84 19.71 -0.02
N VAL A 210 -0.43 19.70 0.40
CA VAL A 210 -0.95 20.56 1.47
C VAL A 210 -0.21 20.29 2.78
N TYR A 211 -0.07 19.03 3.17
CA TYR A 211 0.68 18.65 4.38
C TYR A 211 2.16 19.12 4.32
N GLY A 212 2.81 18.93 3.17
CA GLY A 212 4.19 19.37 2.96
C GLY A 212 4.34 20.89 3.06
N ALA A 213 3.37 21.64 2.55
CA ALA A 213 3.32 23.09 2.66
C ALA A 213 3.09 23.57 4.11
N GLU A 214 2.13 22.98 4.81
CA GLU A 214 1.84 23.26 6.23
C GLU A 214 3.08 23.05 7.10
N LYS A 215 3.82 21.96 6.89
CA LYS A 215 5.05 21.64 7.65
C LYS A 215 6.15 22.70 7.47
N GLN A 216 6.15 23.40 6.34
CA GLN A 216 7.08 24.49 6.03
C GLN A 216 6.50 25.89 6.32
N GLY A 217 5.28 25.97 6.90
CA GLY A 217 4.60 27.24 7.16
C GLY A 217 4.16 27.97 5.89
N ILE A 218 3.95 27.26 4.79
CA ILE A 218 3.50 27.81 3.51
C ILE A 218 1.98 27.66 3.42
N ASP A 219 1.28 28.78 3.32
CA ASP A 219 -0.17 28.78 3.14
C ASP A 219 -0.56 28.54 1.66
N LEU A 220 -1.32 27.47 1.45
CA LEU A 220 -1.91 27.11 0.15
C LEU A 220 -3.43 27.36 0.12
N SER A 221 -4.03 27.99 1.13
CA SER A 221 -5.48 28.21 1.21
C SER A 221 -6.01 28.95 -0.02
N SER A 222 -5.41 30.08 -0.39
CA SER A 222 -5.79 30.84 -1.60
C SER A 222 -5.54 30.07 -2.91
N TYR A 223 -4.53 29.20 -2.94
CA TYR A 223 -4.33 28.34 -4.11
C TYR A 223 -5.47 27.32 -4.24
N LEU A 224 -5.92 26.76 -3.12
CA LEU A 224 -7.04 25.82 -3.14
C LEU A 224 -8.35 26.51 -3.51
N SER A 225 -8.71 27.62 -2.84
CA SER A 225 -9.99 28.32 -3.05
C SER A 225 -10.05 29.09 -4.37
N ASP A 226 -9.01 29.86 -4.69
CA ASP A 226 -9.10 30.89 -5.73
C ASP A 226 -8.59 30.39 -7.09
N ILE A 227 -7.89 29.24 -7.11
CA ILE A 227 -7.19 28.72 -8.31
C ILE A 227 -7.58 27.28 -8.65
N LEU A 228 -7.62 26.38 -7.67
CA LEU A 228 -7.85 24.96 -7.92
C LEU A 228 -9.34 24.59 -7.92
N PHE A 229 -10.10 25.11 -6.94
CA PHE A 229 -11.53 24.83 -6.74
C PHE A 229 -12.43 26.05 -6.99
N VAL A 230 -11.96 27.01 -7.79
CA VAL A 230 -12.68 28.26 -8.07
C VAL A 230 -14.09 28.04 -8.60
N ASP A 231 -14.29 27.00 -9.42
CA ASP A 231 -15.57 26.67 -10.04
C ASP A 231 -16.43 25.70 -9.20
N ASP A 232 -15.88 25.14 -8.12
CA ASP A 232 -16.55 24.11 -7.30
C ASP A 232 -16.12 24.16 -5.82
N PRO A 233 -16.71 25.09 -5.03
CA PRO A 233 -16.42 25.21 -3.60
C PRO A 233 -16.84 23.99 -2.78
N GLU A 234 -17.89 23.27 -3.17
CA GLU A 234 -18.32 22.05 -2.48
C GLU A 234 -17.27 20.95 -2.58
N ALA A 235 -16.57 20.85 -3.72
CA ALA A 235 -15.45 19.93 -3.88
C ALA A 235 -14.26 20.29 -2.97
N LEU A 236 -14.04 21.57 -2.66
CA LEU A 236 -13.02 21.98 -1.68
C LEU A 236 -13.37 21.49 -0.27
N ASP A 237 -14.61 21.69 0.18
CA ASP A 237 -15.07 21.21 1.49
C ASP A 237 -14.94 19.68 1.59
N TYR A 238 -15.38 18.96 0.56
CA TYR A 238 -15.21 17.52 0.47
C TYR A 238 -13.73 17.10 0.54
N PHE A 239 -12.86 17.80 -0.17
CA PHE A 239 -11.41 17.54 -0.12
C PHE A 239 -10.83 17.79 1.27
N GLN A 240 -11.23 18.85 1.98
CA GLN A 240 -10.75 19.15 3.32
C GLN A 240 -11.15 18.04 4.31
N VAL A 241 -12.39 17.54 4.23
CA VAL A 241 -12.84 16.38 5.02
C VAL A 241 -11.99 15.15 4.70
N ALA A 242 -11.82 14.83 3.42
CA ALA A 242 -11.00 13.71 2.96
C ALA A 242 -9.53 13.81 3.43
N ALA A 243 -8.93 15.01 3.39
CA ALA A 243 -7.56 15.26 3.84
C ALA A 243 -7.40 15.01 5.35
N ASN A 244 -8.37 15.45 6.15
CA ASN A 244 -8.41 15.21 7.59
C ASN A 244 -8.59 13.73 7.93
N GLU A 245 -9.45 13.02 7.20
CA GLU A 245 -9.62 11.58 7.36
C GLU A 245 -8.35 10.80 6.98
N MET A 246 -7.68 11.15 5.87
CA MET A 246 -6.41 10.54 5.50
C MET A 246 -5.33 10.77 6.57
N LYS A 247 -5.27 11.96 7.15
CA LYS A 247 -4.38 12.26 8.29
C LYS A 247 -4.71 11.40 9.51
N SER A 248 -5.99 11.26 9.85
CA SER A 248 -6.44 10.37 10.92
C SER A 248 -6.05 8.91 10.69
N LEU A 249 -6.12 8.41 9.44
CA LEU A 249 -5.67 7.06 9.10
C LEU A 249 -4.17 6.88 9.36
N ILE A 250 -3.35 7.88 9.03
CA ILE A 250 -1.91 7.86 9.28
C ILE A 250 -1.63 7.87 10.78
N ASP A 251 -2.30 8.74 11.54
CA ASP A 251 -2.12 8.83 12.99
C ASP A 251 -2.52 7.53 13.69
N LYS A 252 -3.62 6.91 13.27
CA LYS A 252 -4.06 5.60 13.78
C LYS A 252 -3.07 4.50 13.46
N ASP A 253 -2.49 4.45 12.27
CA ASP A 253 -1.47 3.43 11.93
C ASP A 253 -0.21 3.57 12.80
N LEU A 254 0.24 4.81 13.05
CA LEU A 254 1.38 5.09 13.93
C LEU A 254 1.13 4.64 15.37
N GLN A 255 -0.08 4.86 15.89
CA GLN A 255 -0.48 4.48 17.25
C GLN A 255 -0.70 2.97 17.41
N ASN A 256 -1.18 2.28 16.37
CA ASN A 256 -1.55 0.86 16.42
C ASN A 256 -0.37 -0.10 16.21
N SER A 257 0.87 0.34 16.46
CA SER A 257 2.05 -0.52 16.34
C SER A 257 2.01 -1.66 17.37
N PRO A 258 1.91 -2.94 16.96
CA PRO A 258 1.83 -4.05 17.90
C PRO A 258 3.14 -4.25 18.66
N GLY A 259 3.04 -4.63 19.94
CA GLY A 259 4.20 -5.00 20.74
C GLY A 259 4.98 -6.16 20.14
N LYS A 260 6.32 -6.16 20.31
CA LYS A 260 7.22 -7.21 19.76
C LYS A 260 6.80 -8.62 20.20
N GLU A 261 6.30 -8.77 21.42
CA GLU A 261 5.84 -10.06 21.96
C GLU A 261 4.56 -10.55 21.29
N THR A 262 3.59 -9.65 21.06
CA THR A 262 2.35 -9.96 20.34
C THR A 262 2.66 -10.47 18.94
N ILE A 263 3.55 -9.78 18.21
CA ILE A 263 3.99 -10.20 16.88
C ILE A 263 4.65 -11.58 16.92
N LYS A 264 5.55 -11.84 17.88
CA LYS A 264 6.20 -13.16 18.01
C LYS A 264 5.19 -14.27 18.25
N ARG A 265 4.18 -14.03 19.09
CA ARG A 265 3.10 -15.00 19.35
C ARG A 265 2.29 -15.29 18.09
N ILE A 266 1.93 -14.26 17.33
CA ILE A 266 1.17 -14.40 16.08
C ILE A 266 2.00 -15.16 15.03
N GLU A 267 3.30 -14.84 14.88
CA GLU A 267 4.19 -15.57 13.97
C GLU A 267 4.36 -17.04 14.35
N LYS A 268 4.43 -17.35 15.65
CA LYS A 268 4.49 -18.74 16.13
C LYS A 268 3.23 -19.51 15.71
N LYS A 269 2.05 -18.95 15.94
CA LYS A 269 0.77 -19.53 15.49
C LYS A 269 0.76 -19.74 13.97
N LEU A 270 1.16 -18.72 13.21
CA LEU A 270 1.22 -18.83 11.75
C LEU A 270 2.17 -19.95 11.29
N GLN A 271 3.32 -20.11 11.94
CA GLN A 271 4.26 -21.18 11.61
C GLN A 271 3.69 -22.56 11.90
N GLU A 272 3.00 -22.73 13.02
CA GLU A 272 2.30 -23.98 13.36
C GLU A 272 1.20 -24.32 12.35
N ILE A 273 0.44 -23.32 11.86
CA ILE A 273 -0.58 -23.49 10.81
C ILE A 273 0.04 -23.90 9.46
N MET A 274 1.19 -23.33 9.11
CA MET A 274 1.82 -23.51 7.79
C MET A 274 2.68 -24.78 7.69
N THR A 275 3.13 -25.35 8.82
CA THR A 275 4.02 -26.52 8.81
C THR A 275 3.36 -27.78 8.21
N PRO A 276 2.10 -28.13 8.53
CA PRO A 276 1.41 -29.26 7.90
C PRO A 276 1.18 -29.08 6.40
N GLN A 277 0.89 -27.85 5.96
CA GLN A 277 0.58 -27.53 4.55
C GLN A 277 1.78 -27.63 3.60
N GLN A 278 3.01 -27.63 4.12
CA GLN A 278 4.24 -27.76 3.31
C GLN A 278 4.68 -29.22 3.10
N ASN A 279 4.07 -30.17 3.83
CA ASN A 279 4.40 -31.60 3.80
C ASN A 279 3.39 -32.44 2.99
N GLU A 280 2.37 -31.80 2.43
CA GLU A 280 1.41 -32.37 1.45
C GLU A 280 1.78 -31.96 0.02
#